data_AF-A0A0T9UP05-F1
#
_entry.id   AF-A0A0T9UP05-F1
#
_cell.length_a   1.000
_cell.length_b   1.000
_cell.length_c   1.000
_cell.angle_alpha   90.00
_cell.angle_beta   90.00
_cell.angle_gamma   90.00
#
_symmetry.space_group_name_H-M   'P 1'
#
loop_
_entity.id
_entity.type
_entity.pdbx_description
1 polymer ?
#
loop_
_entity_poly.entity_id
_entity_poly.type
_entity_poly.pdbx_seq_one_letter_code
_entity_poly.pdbx_strand_id
1 'polypeptide(L)'
;MAAIDGIMPTGNWEASAYETTSANSKWGMAYRVGGLMNDKVKALADELKTSLENTAELDNPLTLAKISALNGNYNGSRQLQSNLIKSLKDTSQAIIRNV
;
A
#
# COMPACT_ATOMS: atom_id res chain seq x y z
N MET A 1 22.92 13.22 -6.81
CA MET A 1 21.81 13.02 -5.86
C MET A 1 22.43 12.94 -4.48
N ALA A 2 22.09 13.83 -3.55
CA ALA A 2 22.74 13.89 -2.23
C ALA A 2 22.42 12.60 -1.45
N ALA A 3 23.44 12.00 -0.83
CA ALA A 3 23.26 10.85 0.05
C ALA A 3 22.43 11.29 1.26
N ILE A 4 21.31 10.60 1.50
CA ILE A 4 20.49 10.80 2.69
C ILE A 4 21.14 9.94 3.79
N ASP A 5 21.54 10.56 4.90
CA ASP A 5 22.11 9.84 6.05
C ASP A 5 21.18 8.71 6.50
N GLY A 6 21.73 7.49 6.64
CA GLY A 6 20.99 6.27 7.00
C GLY A 6 20.49 5.41 5.83
N ILE A 7 20.74 5.81 4.58
CA ILE A 7 20.48 4.98 3.38
C ILE A 7 21.82 4.44 2.84
N MET A 8 21.95 3.12 2.74
CA MET A 8 23.11 2.47 2.14
C MET A 8 23.29 2.94 0.68
N PRO A 9 24.51 2.91 0.12
CA PRO A 9 24.75 3.26 -1.30
C PRO A 9 23.90 2.49 -2.31
N THR A 10 23.37 1.32 -1.90
CA THR A 10 22.44 0.50 -2.69
C THR A 10 20.97 0.98 -2.63
N GLY A 11 20.66 2.08 -1.93
CA GLY A 11 19.30 2.61 -1.74
C GLY A 11 18.47 1.94 -0.64
N ASN A 12 19.09 1.08 0.18
CA ASN A 12 18.41 0.28 1.21
C ASN A 12 18.65 0.85 2.61
N TRP A 13 17.74 0.58 3.55
CA TRP A 13 17.90 0.97 4.95
C TRP A 13 18.86 0.01 5.66
N GLU A 14 19.57 0.51 6.66
CA GLU A 14 20.27 -0.36 7.63
C GLU A 14 19.23 -0.95 8.58
N ALA A 15 18.83 -2.20 8.33
CA ALA A 15 17.85 -2.89 9.16
C ALA A 15 18.46 -3.27 10.51
N SER A 16 17.72 -3.02 11.59
CA SER A 16 18.09 -3.48 12.93
C SER A 16 18.18 -5.00 12.99
N ALA A 17 19.10 -5.55 13.80
CA ALA A 17 19.22 -6.99 14.04
C ALA A 17 17.95 -7.62 14.62
N TYR A 18 17.05 -6.81 15.18
CA TYR A 18 15.75 -7.23 15.71
C TYR A 18 14.63 -7.23 14.66
N GLU A 19 14.87 -6.72 13.45
CA GLU A 19 13.95 -6.82 12.33
C GLU A 19 14.26 -8.09 11.53
N THR A 20 13.40 -9.11 11.61
CA THR A 20 13.49 -10.28 10.73
C THR A 20 13.13 -9.87 9.30
N THR A 21 14.14 -9.48 8.52
CA THR A 21 13.95 -9.14 7.11
C THR A 21 13.90 -10.40 6.26
N SER A 22 12.86 -10.59 5.46
CA SER A 22 12.94 -11.52 4.34
C SER A 22 14.03 -11.01 3.38
N ALA A 23 14.87 -11.93 2.90
CA ALA A 23 16.23 -11.67 2.41
C ALA A 23 16.41 -10.66 1.26
N ASN A 24 15.34 -10.10 0.68
CA ASN A 24 15.39 -9.30 -0.55
C ASN A 24 14.86 -7.87 -0.43
N SER A 25 14.50 -7.39 0.78
CA SER A 25 14.03 -6.01 0.93
C SER A 25 14.23 -5.43 2.33
N LYS A 26 15.35 -4.73 2.51
CA LYS A 26 15.67 -3.95 3.72
C LYS A 26 14.97 -2.59 3.71
N TRP A 27 13.68 -2.57 3.44
CA TRP A 27 12.85 -1.36 3.55
C TRP A 27 12.20 -1.31 4.93
N GLY A 28 11.95 -0.11 5.46
CA GLY A 28 11.35 0.05 6.79
C GLY A 28 9.95 -0.56 6.93
N MET A 29 9.49 -0.72 8.18
CA MET A 29 8.21 -1.36 8.51
C MET A 29 7.01 -0.74 7.77
N ALA A 30 7.01 0.58 7.56
CA ALA A 30 5.98 1.28 6.80
C ALA A 30 5.87 0.81 5.34
N TYR A 31 7.01 0.56 4.69
CA TYR A 31 7.05 0.04 3.33
C TYR A 31 6.59 -1.42 3.29
N ARG A 32 7.00 -2.24 4.27
CA ARG A 32 6.59 -3.66 4.33
C ARG A 32 5.08 -3.81 4.55
N VAL A 33 4.50 -3.01 5.44
CA VAL A 33 3.05 -3.00 5.72
C VAL A 33 2.27 -2.41 4.55
N GLY A 34 2.77 -1.31 3.95
CA GLY A 34 2.10 -0.66 2.82
C GLY A 34 2.18 -1.47 1.52
N GLY A 35 3.30 -2.14 1.26
CA GLY A 35 3.58 -2.87 0.02
C GLY A 35 2.58 -3.99 -0.25
N LEU A 36 2.27 -4.81 0.77
CA LEU A 36 1.34 -5.94 0.62
C LEU A 36 -0.08 -5.50 0.22
N MET A 37 -0.50 -4.32 0.67
CA MET A 37 -1.80 -3.74 0.28
C MET A 37 -1.74 -2.92 -0.99
N ASN A 38 -0.57 -2.41 -1.36
CA ASN A 38 -0.40 -1.67 -2.60
C ASN A 38 -0.68 -2.56 -3.82
N ASP A 39 -0.24 -3.82 -3.79
CA ASP A 39 -0.52 -4.78 -4.87
C ASP A 39 -2.02 -5.05 -5.03
N LYS A 40 -2.75 -5.22 -3.93
CA LYS A 40 -4.21 -5.41 -3.95
C LYS A 40 -4.96 -4.17 -4.41
N VAL A 41 -4.57 -2.99 -3.92
CA VAL A 41 -5.16 -1.70 -4.33
C VAL A 41 -4.89 -1.45 -5.81
N LYS A 42 -3.70 -1.79 -6.29
CA LYS A 42 -3.32 -1.68 -7.70
C LYS A 42 -4.14 -2.61 -8.57
N ALA A 43 -4.28 -3.89 -8.20
CA ALA A 43 -5.11 -4.83 -8.96
C ALA A 43 -6.56 -4.34 -9.10
N LEU A 44 -7.18 -3.88 -8.00
CA LEU A 44 -8.53 -3.31 -8.02
C LEU A 44 -8.62 -2.03 -8.87
N ALA A 45 -7.59 -1.17 -8.84
CA ALA A 45 -7.53 0.03 -9.65
C ALA A 45 -7.38 -0.28 -11.15
N ASP A 46 -6.52 -1.25 -11.50
CA ASP A 46 -6.27 -1.67 -12.87
C ASP A 46 -7.53 -2.35 -13.45
N GLU A 47 -8.23 -3.17 -12.67
CA GLU A 47 -9.53 -3.77 -13.03
C GLU A 47 -10.63 -2.72 -13.22
N LEU A 48 -10.71 -1.74 -12.31
CA LEU A 48 -11.67 -0.64 -12.42
C LEU A 48 -11.41 0.21 -13.66
N LYS A 49 -10.13 0.55 -13.93
CA LYS A 49 -9.72 1.31 -15.10
C LYS A 49 -10.06 0.57 -16.40
N THR A 50 -9.72 -0.71 -16.48
CA THR A 50 -10.05 -1.56 -17.64
C THR A 50 -11.56 -1.63 -17.88
N SER A 51 -12.35 -1.67 -16.80
CA SER A 51 -13.82 -1.69 -16.89
C SER A 51 -14.41 -0.34 -17.34
N LEU A 52 -13.77 0.77 -16.99
CA LEU A 52 -14.19 2.13 -17.39
C LEU A 52 -13.76 2.51 -18.81
N GLU A 53 -12.62 2.00 -19.29
CA GLU A 53 -12.12 2.24 -20.64
C GLU A 53 -12.95 1.49 -21.71
N ASN A 54 -13.60 0.39 -21.33
CA ASN A 54 -14.52 -0.35 -22.19
C ASN A 54 -15.92 0.28 -22.22
N THR A 55 -16.03 1.42 -22.88
CA THR A 55 -17.27 2.23 -23.00
C THR A 55 -18.42 1.54 -23.72
N ALA A 56 -18.14 0.51 -24.53
CA ALA A 56 -19.15 -0.24 -25.28
C ALA A 56 -20.14 -1.02 -24.39
N GLU A 57 -19.79 -1.28 -23.14
CA GLU A 57 -20.60 -2.05 -22.19
C GLU A 57 -21.16 -1.17 -21.04
N LEU A 58 -20.97 0.14 -21.07
CA LEU A 58 -21.31 1.03 -19.94
C LEU A 58 -22.82 1.25 -19.76
N ASP A 59 -23.62 0.97 -20.80
CA ASP A 59 -25.09 1.02 -20.75
C ASP A 59 -25.70 -0.29 -20.21
N ASN A 60 -24.89 -1.33 -19.97
CA ASN A 60 -25.34 -2.58 -19.41
C ASN A 60 -25.44 -2.46 -17.85
N PRO A 61 -26.61 -2.70 -17.25
CA PRO A 61 -26.77 -2.59 -15.79
C PRO A 61 -25.89 -3.58 -15.01
N LEU A 62 -25.52 -4.71 -15.62
CA LEU A 62 -24.67 -5.72 -14.99
C LEU A 62 -23.21 -5.26 -14.87
N THR A 63 -22.69 -4.55 -15.87
CA THR A 63 -21.33 -3.98 -15.84
C THR A 63 -21.27 -2.76 -14.93
N LEU A 64 -22.31 -1.93 -14.89
CA LEU A 64 -22.46 -0.85 -13.90
C LEU A 64 -22.44 -1.38 -12.46
N ALA A 65 -23.16 -2.48 -12.19
CA ALA A 65 -23.14 -3.11 -10.87
C ALA A 65 -21.74 -3.64 -10.49
N LYS A 66 -21.02 -4.23 -11.45
CA LYS A 66 -19.63 -4.68 -11.26
C LYS A 66 -18.66 -3.52 -11.00
N ILE A 67 -18.76 -2.44 -11.77
CA ILE A 67 -17.95 -1.23 -11.59
C ILE A 67 -18.22 -0.62 -10.20
N SER A 68 -19.48 -0.56 -9.78
CA SER A 68 -19.86 -0.07 -8.45
C SER A 68 -19.27 -0.92 -7.33
N ALA A 69 -19.34 -2.25 -7.44
CA ALA A 69 -18.73 -3.18 -6.49
C ALA A 69 -17.19 -3.05 -6.46
N LEU A 70 -16.54 -2.94 -7.63
CA LEU A 70 -15.10 -2.72 -7.74
C LEU A 70 -14.67 -1.39 -7.10
N ASN A 71 -15.43 -0.32 -7.32
CA ASN A 71 -15.17 0.97 -6.71
C ASN A 71 -15.33 0.92 -5.18
N GLY A 72 -16.37 0.23 -4.68
CA GLY A 72 -16.54 -0.03 -3.25
C GLY A 72 -15.34 -0.77 -2.64
N ASN A 73 -14.89 -1.84 -3.30
CA ASN A 73 -13.73 -2.63 -2.86
C ASN A 73 -12.42 -1.83 -2.91
N TYR A 74 -12.22 -1.01 -3.95
CA TYR A 74 -11.05 -0.14 -4.06
C TYR A 74 -11.01 0.89 -2.93
N ASN A 75 -12.13 1.57 -2.67
CA ASN A 75 -12.21 2.57 -1.60
C ASN A 75 -12.05 1.94 -0.21
N GLY A 76 -12.65 0.78 0.04
CA GLY A 76 -12.46 0.02 1.27
C GLY A 76 -10.99 -0.38 1.48
N SER A 77 -10.33 -0.86 0.42
CA SER A 77 -8.92 -1.24 0.46
C SER A 77 -7.99 -0.04 0.73
N ARG A 78 -8.28 1.13 0.14
CA ARG A 78 -7.57 2.39 0.43
C ARG A 78 -7.78 2.87 1.86
N GLN A 79 -8.99 2.74 2.39
CA GLN A 79 -9.28 3.11 3.78
C GLN A 79 -8.53 2.21 4.76
N LEU A 80 -8.52 0.89 4.51
CA LEU A 80 -7.72 -0.06 5.28
C LEU A 80 -6.22 0.29 5.22
N GLN A 81 -5.69 0.64 4.03
CA GLN A 81 -4.30 1.06 3.86
C GLN A 81 -3.96 2.27 4.73
N SER A 82 -4.80 3.29 4.71
CA SER A 82 -4.62 4.47 5.56
C SER A 82 -4.66 4.12 7.05
N ASN A 83 -5.61 3.29 7.48
CA ASN A 83 -5.76 2.89 8.88
C ASN A 83 -4.56 2.09 9.40
N LEU A 84 -3.99 1.19 8.60
CA LEU A 84 -2.78 0.46 8.99
C LEU A 84 -1.56 1.37 9.12
N ILE A 85 -1.37 2.31 8.19
CA ILE A 85 -0.29 3.29 8.27
C ILE A 85 -0.47 4.18 9.50
N LYS A 86 -1.70 4.59 9.79
CA LYS A 86 -2.01 5.35 11.01
C LYS A 86 -1.70 4.53 12.26
N SER A 87 -2.11 3.27 12.34
CA SER A 87 -1.79 2.39 13.46
C SER A 87 -0.28 2.26 13.66
N LEU A 88 0.48 2.05 12.58
CA LEU A 88 1.94 1.96 12.66
C LEU A 88 2.55 3.27 13.18
N LYS A 89 2.07 4.42 12.70
CA LYS A 89 2.50 5.74 13.19
C LYS A 89 2.22 5.88 14.68
N ASP A 90 1.00 5.58 15.13
CA ASP A 90 0.59 5.74 16.53
C ASP A 90 1.38 4.80 17.45
N THR A 91 1.59 3.54 17.04
CA THR A 91 2.46 2.58 17.75
C THR A 91 3.91 3.08 17.82
N SER A 92 4.46 3.57 16.71
CA SER A 92 5.82 4.11 16.69
C SER A 92 5.98 5.31 17.61
N GLN A 93 4.98 6.23 17.61
CA GLN A 93 4.97 7.37 18.52
C GLN A 93 4.88 6.94 19.99
N ALA A 94 4.06 5.93 20.31
CA ALA A 94 3.95 5.40 21.66
C ALA A 94 5.27 4.78 22.14
N ILE A 95 5.96 4.03 21.28
CA ILE A 95 7.29 3.47 21.60
C ILE A 95 8.28 4.60 21.87
N ILE A 96 8.41 5.57 20.96
CA ILE A 96 9.38 6.68 21.09
C ILE A 96 9.16 7.51 22.36
N ARG A 97 7.91 7.70 22.79
CA ARG A 97 7.59 8.49 24.00
C ARG A 97 7.81 7.74 25.32
N ASN A 98 7.85 6.40 25.28
CA ASN A 98 8.01 5.56 26.47
C ASN A 98 9.45 5.03 26.64
N VAL A 99 10.36 5.43 25.76
CA VAL A 99 11.81 5.25 25.88
C VAL A 99 12.42 6.55 26.40
#